data_AF-A0AAU4M296-F1
#
_entry.id   AF-A0AAU4M296-F1
#
_cell.length_a   1.000
_cell.length_b   1.000
_cell.length_c   1.000
_cell.angle_alpha   90.00
_cell.angle_beta   90.00
_cell.angle_gamma   90.00
#
_symmetry.space_group_name_H-M   'P 1'
#
loop_
_entity.id
_entity.type
_entity.pdbx_description
1 polymer ?
#
loop_
_entity_poly.entity_id
_entity_poly.type
_entity_poly.pdbx_seq_one_letter_code
_entity_poly.pdbx_strand_id
1 'polypeptide(L)' 'MANAGGVIYALAREVEGAGHDEAIDRVHDIGAALAEILTNADRAGRTTLATATDLAATRLRTAL' A
#
# COMPACT_ATOMS: atom_id res chain seq x y z
N MET A 1 7.10 10.08 -1.27
CA MET A 1 5.65 9.77 -1.24
C MET A 1 4.85 10.38 -2.38
N ALA A 2 5.25 11.53 -2.95
CA ALA A 2 4.51 12.17 -4.06
C ALA A 2 4.44 11.34 -5.37
N ASN A 3 5.44 10.49 -5.66
CA ASN A 3 5.53 9.75 -6.93
C ASN A 3 4.63 8.51 -7.00
N ALA A 4 4.48 7.76 -5.91
CA ALA A 4 3.64 6.55 -5.89
C ALA A 4 2.14 6.89 -5.87
N GLY A 5 1.75 7.96 -5.14
CA GLY A 5 0.34 8.38 -5.06
C GLY A 5 -0.25 8.78 -6.42
N GLY A 6 0.53 9.48 -7.26
CA GLY A 6 0.11 9.83 -8.61
C GLY A 6 -0.10 8.63 -9.54
N VAL A 7 0.78 7.63 -9.45
CA VAL A 7 0.67 6.39 -10.26
C VAL A 7 -0.55 5.57 -9.85
N ILE A 8 -0.81 5.44 -8.54
CA ILE A 8 -1.97 4.71 -8.01
C ILE A 8 -3.27 5.40 -8.39
N TYR A 9 -3.32 6.73 -8.23
CA TYR A 9 -4.50 7.51 -8.59
C TYR A 9 -4.80 7.39 -10.10
N ALA A 10 -3.78 7.47 -10.95
CA ALA A 10 -3.93 7.26 -12.39
C ALA A 10 -4.45 5.84 -12.71
N LEU A 11 -3.88 4.80 -12.08
CA LEU A 11 -4.34 3.42 -12.28
C LEU A 11 -5.82 3.23 -11.87
N ALA A 12 -6.20 3.72 -10.69
CA ALA A 12 -7.57 3.61 -10.19
C ALA A 12 -8.57 4.35 -11.10
N ARG A 13 -8.22 5.54 -11.58
CA ARG A 13 -9.10 6.38 -12.41
C ARG A 13 -9.16 5.92 -13.86
N GLU A 14 -8.02 5.58 -14.46
CA GLU A 14 -7.89 5.36 -15.90
C GLU A 14 -8.07 3.90 -16.30
N VAL A 15 -7.66 2.95 -15.44
CA VAL A 15 -7.74 1.51 -15.75
C VAL A 15 -8.96 0.87 -15.12
N GLU A 16 -9.29 1.23 -13.87
CA GLU A 16 -10.38 0.59 -13.12
C GLU A 16 -11.69 1.39 -13.17
N GLY A 17 -11.66 2.61 -13.70
CA GLY A 17 -12.84 3.48 -13.82
C GLY A 17 -13.40 3.97 -12.50
N ALA A 18 -12.60 3.93 -11.42
CA ALA A 18 -13.01 4.32 -10.09
C ALA A 18 -13.43 5.81 -10.02
N GLY A 19 -14.40 6.10 -9.15
CA GLY A 19 -14.76 7.48 -8.82
C GLY A 19 -13.56 8.27 -8.26
N HIS A 20 -13.64 9.60 -8.25
CA HIS A 20 -12.57 10.43 -7.69
C HIS A 20 -12.34 10.11 -6.21
N ASP A 21 -13.43 10.01 -5.44
CA ASP A 21 -13.40 9.71 -4.01
C ASP A 21 -12.85 8.29 -3.75
N GLU A 22 -13.29 7.30 -4.55
CA GLU A 22 -12.79 5.92 -4.45
C GLU A 22 -11.29 5.80 -4.77
N ALA A 23 -10.81 6.57 -5.75
CA ALA A 23 -9.39 6.61 -6.08
C ALA A 23 -8.56 7.26 -4.95
N ILE A 24 -9.10 8.27 -4.27
CA ILE A 24 -8.45 8.88 -3.10
C ILE A 24 -8.44 7.91 -1.91
N ASP A 25 -9.54 7.21 -1.65
CA ASP A 25 -9.62 6.20 -0.59
C ASP A 25 -8.58 5.09 -0.80
N ARG A 26 -8.41 4.60 -2.05
CA ARG A 26 -7.33 3.66 -2.39
C ARG A 26 -5.93 4.20 -2.12
N VAL A 27 -5.68 5.48 -2.43
CA VAL A 27 -4.39 6.11 -2.15
C VAL A 27 -4.15 6.19 -0.64
N HIS A 28 -5.18 6.51 0.15
CA HIS A 28 -5.10 6.52 1.61
C HIS A 28 -4.83 5.12 2.19
N ASP A 29 -5.51 4.09 1.71
CA ASP A 29 -5.31 2.70 2.15
C ASP A 29 -3.88 2.22 1.88
N ILE A 30 -3.30 2.57 0.73
CA ILE A 30 -1.91 2.25 0.41
C ILE A 30 -0.95 3.08 1.27
N GLY A 31 -1.29 4.34 1.56
CA GLY A 31 -0.55 5.17 2.52
C GLY A 31 -0.50 4.52 3.91
N ALA A 32 -1.62 3.99 4.39
CA ALA A 32 -1.72 3.27 5.65
C ALA A 32 -0.90 1.97 5.63
N ALA A 33 -0.97 1.19 4.54
CA ALA A 33 -0.17 -0.03 4.39
C ALA A 33 1.34 0.26 4.38
N LEU A 34 1.77 1.35 3.75
CA LEU A 34 3.18 1.75 3.77
C LEU A 34 3.62 2.22 5.16
N ALA A 35 2.77 2.95 5.89
CA ALA A 35 3.04 3.33 7.27
C ALA A 35 3.19 2.11 8.19
N GLU A 36 2.36 1.08 7.99
CA GLU A 36 2.47 -0.21 8.68
C GLU A 36 3.82 -0.89 8.40
N ILE A 37 4.24 -0.96 7.13
CA ILE A 37 5.54 -1.55 6.75
C ILE A 37 6.71 -0.80 7.39
N LEU A 38 6.69 0.54 7.35
CA LEU A 38 7.77 1.36 7.92
C LEU A 38 7.84 1.20 9.44
N THR A 39 6.69 1.22 10.13
CA THR A 39 6.62 1.03 11.58
C THR A 39 7.13 -0.35 12.00
N ASN A 40 6.76 -1.39 11.25
CA ASN A 40 7.20 -2.75 11.54
C ASN A 40 8.69 -2.96 11.23
N ALA A 41 9.20 -2.35 10.16
CA ALA A 41 10.62 -2.39 9.81
C ALA A 41 11.48 -1.75 10.89
N ASP A 42 11.06 -0.57 11.39
CA ASP A 42 11.71 0.15 12.48
C ASP A 42 11.72 -0.68 13.77
N ARG A 43 10.56 -1.20 14.19
CA ARG A 43 10.42 -2.02 15.40
C ARG A 43 11.25 -3.32 15.35
N ALA A 44 11.32 -3.96 14.19
CA ALA A 44 12.00 -5.24 14.01
C ALA A 44 13.49 -5.09 13.66
N GLY A 45 13.98 -3.87 13.41
CA GLY A 45 15.34 -3.64 12.91
C GLY A 45 15.58 -4.29 11.53
N ARG A 46 14.54 -4.41 10.71
CA ARG A 46 14.58 -5.07 9.39
C ARG A 46 14.49 -4.06 8.27
N THR A 47 14.87 -4.47 7.08
CA THR A 47 14.68 -3.63 5.89
C THR A 47 13.19 -3.50 5.56
N THR A 48 12.83 -2.35 4.98
CA THR A 48 11.46 -2.09 4.50
C THR A 48 11.01 -3.15 3.50
N LEU A 49 11.91 -3.60 2.61
CA LEU A 49 11.61 -4.64 1.63
C LEU A 49 11.29 -5.99 2.28
N ALA A 50 12.09 -6.43 3.27
CA ALA A 50 11.84 -7.69 3.96
C ALA A 50 10.50 -7.66 4.71
N THR A 51 10.16 -6.51 5.30
CA THR A 51 8.89 -6.31 6.03
C THR A 51 7.70 -6.26 5.07
N ALA A 52 7.85 -5.63 3.91
CA ALA A 52 6.81 -5.59 2.86
C ALA A 52 6.47 -7.00 2.35
N THR A 53 7.50 -7.83 2.09
CA THR A 53 7.33 -9.21 1.64
C THR A 53 6.60 -10.06 2.69
N ASP A 54 6.94 -9.93 3.96
CA ASP A 54 6.28 -10.66 5.05
C ASP A 54 4.82 -10.22 5.26
N LEU A 55 4.55 -8.90 5.13
CA LEU A 55 3.19 -8.38 5.19
C LEU A 55 2.34 -8.91 4.03
N ALA A 56 2.89 -8.93 2.81
CA ALA A 56 2.23 -9.50 1.64
C ALA A 56 1.94 -11.00 1.81
N ALA A 57 2.92 -11.77 2.30
CA ALA A 57 2.76 -13.19 2.58
C ALA A 57 1.68 -13.45 3.66
N THR A 58 1.60 -12.58 4.66
CA THR A 58 0.58 -12.67 5.71
C THR A 58 -0.82 -12.39 5.17
N ARG A 59 -0.98 -11.30 4.40
CA ARG A 59 -2.26 -10.96 3.75
C ARG A 59 -2.73 -12.06 2.81
N LEU A 60 -1.81 -12.68 2.05
CA LEU A 60 -2.14 -13.80 1.17
C LEU A 60 -2.66 -15.03 1.94
N ARG A 61 -2.09 -15.31 3.12
CA ARG A 61 -2.54 -16.42 3.98
C ARG A 61 -3.90 -16.17 4.62
N THR A 62 -4.22 -14.91 4.95
CA THR A 62 -5.46 -14.53 5.64
C THR A 62 -6.61 -14.18 4.68
N ALA A 63 -6.33 -14.03 3.38
CA ALA A 63 -7.34 -13.80 2.35
C ALA A 63 -7.96 -15.08 1.78
N LEU A 64 -7.49 -16.25 2.22
CA LEU A 64 -8.10 -17.58 2.04
C LEU A 64 -8.94 -17.93 3.26
#